data_AF-A0A6L6PW15-F1
#
_entry.id   AF-A0A6L6PW15-F1
#
_cell.length_a   1.000
_cell.length_b   1.000
_cell.length_c   1.000
_cell.angle_alpha   90.00
_cell.angle_beta   90.00
_cell.angle_gamma   90.00
#
_symmetry.space_group_name_H-M   'P 1'
#
loop_
_entity.id
_entity.type
_entity.pdbx_description
1 polymer ?
#
loop_
_entity_poly.entity_id
_entity_poly.type
_entity_poly.pdbx_seq_one_letter_code
_entity_poly.pdbx_strand_id
1 'polypeptide(L)'
;MKLTLGLKVGICTALLSTLATVAVTPKVQGAGSTIHTAQDGRDAVHLDGGQALVRFKGMTVLVDPDAATAELAPVDLVLLRGCGAVQLAWLARQRLDRAVAVVATPGGQCATEVRGQGVRRIQVLGMWGAYTLKLGAGAVRLTVMPAMMADGPEAGAPDLAAVPGVMMDFSDSQGASYRIYAGGETDGPALAALPARFPGADMAIVRRDGAPVLAAVEARRDGSRVMREVALNPEDPAYGIVAVKRR
;
A
#
# COMPACT_ATOMS: atom_id res chain seq x y z
N MET A 1 35.48 -49.15 18.64
CA MET A 1 34.85 -48.04 19.39
C MET A 1 34.79 -46.81 18.49
N LYS A 2 33.59 -46.24 18.35
CA LYS A 2 33.19 -44.96 17.70
C LYS A 2 33.31 -44.82 16.17
N LEU A 3 32.17 -45.03 15.49
CA LEU A 3 31.72 -44.19 14.37
C LEU A 3 31.51 -42.75 14.87
N THR A 4 31.80 -41.73 14.05
CA THR A 4 30.84 -40.62 13.83
C THR A 4 31.09 -39.97 12.46
N LEU A 5 30.05 -39.98 11.62
CA LEU A 5 29.87 -39.17 10.41
C LEU A 5 29.86 -37.68 10.76
N GLY A 6 30.61 -36.86 10.04
CA GLY A 6 30.50 -35.41 10.04
C GLY A 6 29.74 -34.92 8.81
N LEU A 7 28.41 -34.85 8.93
CA LEU A 7 27.49 -34.26 7.95
C LEU A 7 27.81 -32.75 7.82
N LYS A 8 28.34 -32.30 6.68
CA LYS A 8 28.39 -30.86 6.37
C LYS A 8 26.98 -30.42 6.00
N VAL A 9 26.33 -29.75 6.94
CA VAL A 9 25.04 -29.07 6.80
C VAL A 9 25.14 -28.09 5.63
N GLY A 10 24.27 -28.30 4.64
CA GLY A 10 24.05 -27.34 3.55
C GLY A 10 23.50 -26.04 4.14
N ILE A 11 24.15 -24.94 3.81
CA ILE A 11 23.65 -23.59 4.08
C ILE A 11 22.43 -23.42 3.17
N CYS A 12 21.26 -23.62 3.75
CA CYS A 12 20.00 -23.19 3.16
C CYS A 12 19.93 -21.68 3.38
N THR A 13 20.31 -20.90 2.37
CA THR A 13 20.17 -19.44 2.36
C THR A 13 18.68 -19.12 2.24
N ALA A 14 17.93 -19.23 3.33
CA ALA A 14 16.64 -18.57 3.43
C ALA A 14 16.91 -17.07 3.51
N LEU A 15 16.61 -16.34 2.44
CA LEU A 15 16.45 -14.89 2.51
C LEU A 15 15.40 -14.61 3.60
N LEU A 16 15.83 -14.13 4.76
CA LEU A 16 14.93 -13.51 5.71
C LEU A 16 14.43 -12.21 5.08
N SER A 17 13.20 -12.23 4.56
CA SER A 17 12.52 -10.98 4.23
C SER A 17 12.32 -10.20 5.52
N THR A 18 12.95 -9.02 5.61
CA THR A 18 12.72 -8.08 6.70
C THR A 18 11.31 -7.53 6.60
N LEU A 19 10.41 -8.01 7.45
CA LEU A 19 9.06 -7.48 7.62
C LEU A 19 9.11 -6.13 8.33
N ALA A 20 8.56 -5.10 7.71
CA ALA A 20 8.37 -3.80 8.34
C ALA A 20 6.88 -3.56 8.65
N THR A 21 6.58 -3.17 9.89
CA THR A 21 5.20 -2.92 10.36
C THR A 21 5.10 -1.54 10.97
N VAL A 22 4.09 -0.77 10.56
CA VAL A 22 3.81 0.56 11.08
C VAL A 22 2.35 0.62 11.55
N ALA A 23 2.10 1.00 12.80
CA ALA A 23 0.74 1.30 13.26
C ALA A 23 0.29 2.67 12.75
N VAL A 24 -0.96 2.71 12.31
CA VAL A 24 -1.59 3.92 11.80
C VAL A 24 -2.73 4.29 12.75
N THR A 25 -2.71 5.51 13.29
CA THR A 25 -3.86 6.02 14.03
C THR A 25 -4.72 6.88 13.10
N PRO A 26 -6.03 6.60 13.00
CA PRO A 26 -6.93 7.39 12.18
C PRO A 26 -7.12 8.79 12.79
N LYS A 27 -7.33 9.78 11.92
CA LYS A 27 -7.68 11.14 12.30
C LYS A 27 -9.11 11.15 12.82
N VAL A 28 -9.27 11.44 14.11
CA VAL A 28 -10.57 11.82 14.68
C VAL A 28 -10.78 13.31 14.38
N GLN A 29 -11.99 13.73 13.99
CA GLN A 29 -12.33 15.15 13.81
C GLN A 29 -12.04 15.93 15.11
N GLY A 30 -10.81 16.43 15.26
CA GLY A 30 -10.31 17.11 16.47
C GLY A 30 -8.82 16.91 16.80
N ALA A 31 -8.14 15.88 16.30
CA ALA A 31 -6.73 15.64 16.62
C ALA A 31 -5.94 15.11 15.39
N GLY A 32 -4.72 15.62 15.20
CA GLY A 32 -3.86 15.28 14.05
C GLY A 32 -3.46 13.80 13.98
N SER A 33 -3.11 13.34 12.78
CA SER A 33 -2.67 11.97 12.52
C SER A 33 -1.26 11.74 13.09
N THR A 34 -1.08 10.71 13.93
CA THR A 34 0.26 10.27 14.40
C THR A 34 0.52 8.83 13.96
N ILE A 35 1.76 8.56 13.55
CA ILE A 35 2.21 7.23 13.16
C ILE A 35 2.99 6.65 14.35
N HIS A 36 2.65 5.43 14.76
CA HIS A 36 3.31 4.72 15.86
C HIS A 36 3.89 3.40 15.35
N THR A 37 4.90 2.85 16.03
CA THR A 37 5.24 1.44 15.89
C THR A 37 4.16 0.61 16.60
N ALA A 38 3.63 -0.42 15.96
CA ALA A 38 2.42 -1.12 16.43
C ALA A 38 2.67 -1.93 17.70
N GLN A 39 1.96 -1.62 18.80
CA GLN A 39 1.89 -2.51 19.97
C GLN A 39 0.74 -3.53 19.92
N ASP A 40 -0.38 -3.23 19.23
CA ASP A 40 -1.59 -4.07 19.23
C ASP A 40 -2.07 -4.58 17.85
N GLY A 41 -1.41 -4.19 16.74
CA GLY A 41 -1.59 -4.80 15.40
C GLY A 41 -2.97 -4.70 14.72
N ARG A 42 -3.93 -3.92 15.25
CA ARG A 42 -5.31 -3.87 14.72
C ARG A 42 -5.49 -2.95 13.50
N ASP A 43 -4.84 -1.79 13.52
CA ASP A 43 -4.79 -0.81 12.42
C ASP A 43 -3.31 -0.57 12.06
N ALA A 44 -2.88 -1.02 10.89
CA ALA A 44 -1.45 -1.06 10.54
C ALA A 44 -1.22 -1.10 9.02
N VAL A 45 -0.05 -0.63 8.59
CA VAL A 45 0.51 -0.89 7.27
C VAL A 45 1.71 -1.80 7.44
N HIS A 46 1.70 -2.92 6.72
CA HIS A 46 2.77 -3.90 6.68
C HIS A 46 3.38 -3.89 5.28
N LEU A 47 4.70 -3.76 5.20
CA LEU A 47 5.46 -3.95 3.97
C LEU A 47 6.28 -5.23 4.08
N ASP A 48 6.15 -6.11 3.10
CA ASP A 48 6.89 -7.38 3.05
C ASP A 48 7.12 -7.82 1.60
N GLY A 49 8.38 -8.04 1.23
CA GLY A 49 8.73 -8.73 -0.01
C GLY A 49 8.07 -8.19 -1.28
N GLY A 50 7.93 -6.86 -1.41
CA GLY A 50 7.35 -6.23 -2.60
C GLY A 50 5.85 -5.86 -2.50
N GLN A 51 5.19 -6.29 -1.43
CA GLN A 51 3.76 -6.06 -1.19
C GLN A 51 3.52 -4.97 -0.12
N ALA A 52 2.34 -4.36 -0.16
CA ALA A 52 1.83 -3.58 0.95
C ALA A 52 0.46 -4.09 1.40
N LEU A 53 0.35 -4.41 2.68
CA LEU A 53 -0.87 -4.88 3.32
C LEU A 53 -1.33 -3.85 4.34
N VAL A 54 -2.55 -3.35 4.17
CA VAL A 54 -3.17 -2.35 5.05
C VAL A 54 -4.28 -3.03 5.85
N ARG A 55 -4.20 -2.91 7.18
CA ARG A 55 -5.24 -3.35 8.12
C ARG A 55 -5.94 -2.16 8.72
N PHE A 56 -7.27 -2.22 8.74
CA PHE A 56 -8.09 -1.20 9.39
C PHE A 56 -9.42 -1.74 9.88
N LYS A 57 -9.68 -1.63 11.18
CA LYS A 57 -10.91 -2.11 11.83
C LYS A 57 -11.26 -3.55 11.44
N GLY A 58 -10.24 -4.40 11.33
CA GLY A 58 -10.38 -5.81 10.94
C GLY A 58 -10.47 -6.06 9.43
N MET A 59 -10.58 -5.03 8.60
CA MET A 59 -10.46 -5.13 7.14
C MET A 59 -8.99 -5.26 6.74
N THR A 60 -8.71 -6.12 5.77
CA THR A 60 -7.38 -6.29 5.18
C THR A 60 -7.41 -5.98 3.68
N VAL A 61 -6.60 -4.99 3.27
CA VAL A 61 -6.41 -4.56 1.89
C VAL A 61 -4.98 -4.89 1.45
N LEU A 62 -4.85 -5.67 0.38
CA LEU A 62 -3.57 -5.96 -0.25
C LEU A 62 -3.37 -5.08 -1.48
N VAL A 63 -2.21 -4.42 -1.60
CA VAL A 63 -1.90 -3.50 -2.70
C VAL A 63 -0.79 -4.09 -3.57
N ASP A 64 -1.09 -4.25 -4.86
CA ASP A 64 -0.18 -4.73 -5.92
C ASP A 64 0.75 -5.88 -5.50
N PRO A 65 0.18 -7.05 -5.13
CA PRO A 65 0.98 -8.21 -4.79
C PRO A 65 1.87 -8.63 -5.96
N ASP A 66 2.99 -9.26 -5.63
CA ASP A 66 3.97 -9.76 -6.59
C ASP A 66 4.25 -11.26 -6.41
N ALA A 67 5.23 -11.80 -7.13
CA ALA A 67 5.54 -13.22 -7.08
C ALA A 67 6.13 -13.66 -5.73
N ALA A 68 6.88 -12.78 -5.07
CA ALA A 68 7.52 -13.02 -3.77
C ALA A 68 6.52 -12.89 -2.60
N THR A 69 5.37 -12.28 -2.86
CA THR A 69 4.25 -12.23 -1.92
C THR A 69 3.83 -13.65 -1.53
N ALA A 70 4.01 -13.97 -0.24
CA ALA A 70 3.63 -15.25 0.34
C ALA A 70 2.12 -15.54 0.15
N GLU A 71 1.72 -16.80 0.31
CA GLU A 71 0.31 -17.13 0.48
C GLU A 71 -0.20 -16.44 1.75
N LEU A 72 -1.10 -15.47 1.57
CA LEU A 72 -1.58 -14.66 2.66
C LEU A 72 -2.75 -15.33 3.39
N ALA A 73 -2.94 -14.92 4.64
CA ALA A 73 -4.23 -15.05 5.30
C ALA A 73 -5.34 -14.44 4.43
N PRO A 74 -6.62 -14.88 4.58
CA PRO A 74 -7.72 -14.34 3.79
C PRO A 74 -7.77 -12.80 3.85
N VAL A 75 -7.68 -12.16 2.68
CA VAL A 75 -7.82 -10.71 2.52
C VAL A 75 -9.23 -10.36 2.06
N ASP A 76 -9.67 -9.14 2.36
CA ASP A 76 -11.01 -8.68 1.99
C ASP A 76 -11.01 -7.96 0.65
N LEU A 77 -9.90 -7.29 0.32
CA LEU A 77 -9.72 -6.56 -0.93
C LEU A 77 -8.31 -6.75 -1.47
N VAL A 78 -8.19 -7.00 -2.77
CA VAL A 78 -6.92 -6.95 -3.50
C VAL A 78 -7.00 -5.80 -4.50
N LEU A 79 -6.17 -4.78 -4.33
CA LEU A 79 -6.02 -3.69 -5.27
C LEU A 79 -4.94 -4.06 -6.30
N LEU A 80 -5.34 -4.12 -7.56
CA LEU A 80 -4.47 -4.36 -8.72
C LEU A 80 -4.49 -3.10 -9.58
N ARG A 81 -3.42 -2.32 -9.52
CA ARG A 81 -3.24 -1.12 -10.37
C ARG A 81 -2.60 -1.47 -11.71
N GLY A 82 -2.14 -2.71 -11.86
CA GLY A 82 -1.71 -3.33 -13.11
C GLY A 82 -1.85 -4.85 -13.03
N CYS A 83 -1.64 -5.53 -14.15
CA CYS A 83 -1.73 -6.99 -14.27
C CYS A 83 -0.61 -7.52 -15.16
N GLY A 84 0.63 -7.18 -14.80
CA GLY A 84 1.78 -7.83 -15.43
C GLY A 84 1.81 -9.33 -15.13
N ALA A 85 2.73 -10.03 -15.82
CA ALA A 85 2.93 -11.46 -15.64
C ALA A 85 3.11 -11.87 -14.16
N VAL A 86 3.75 -10.99 -13.37
CA VAL A 86 3.97 -11.19 -11.93
C VAL A 86 2.65 -11.23 -11.15
N GLN A 87 1.76 -10.26 -11.34
CA GLN A 87 0.45 -10.24 -10.68
C GLN A 87 -0.43 -11.40 -11.12
N LEU A 88 -0.43 -11.72 -12.42
CA LEU A 88 -1.22 -12.84 -12.95
C LEU A 88 -0.73 -14.19 -12.41
N ALA A 89 0.58 -14.40 -12.33
CA ALA A 89 1.16 -15.60 -11.73
C ALA A 89 0.89 -15.69 -10.22
N TRP A 90 0.82 -14.56 -9.51
CA TRP A 90 0.35 -14.55 -8.13
C TRP A 90 -1.11 -14.98 -8.05
N LEU A 91 -2.01 -14.34 -8.81
CA LEU A 91 -3.44 -14.65 -8.83
C LEU A 91 -3.73 -16.12 -9.14
N ALA A 92 -3.00 -16.72 -10.09
CA ALA A 92 -3.14 -18.13 -10.47
C ALA A 92 -2.93 -19.11 -9.31
N ARG A 93 -2.14 -18.70 -8.29
CA ARG A 93 -1.84 -19.52 -7.10
C ARG A 93 -2.82 -19.28 -5.95
N GLN A 94 -3.61 -18.21 -5.99
CA GLN A 94 -4.44 -17.79 -4.86
C GLN A 94 -5.90 -18.24 -4.98
N ARG A 95 -6.52 -18.48 -3.82
CA ARG A 95 -7.97 -18.70 -3.72
C ARG A 95 -8.64 -17.46 -3.13
N LEU A 96 -9.10 -16.56 -4.01
CA LEU A 96 -9.76 -15.30 -3.63
C LEU A 96 -11.28 -15.45 -3.43
N ASP A 97 -11.73 -16.51 -2.75
CA ASP A 97 -13.16 -16.83 -2.62
C ASP A 97 -13.97 -15.75 -1.88
N ARG A 98 -13.31 -15.03 -0.97
CA ARG A 98 -13.93 -13.98 -0.13
C ARG A 98 -13.52 -12.56 -0.54
N ALA A 99 -12.34 -12.41 -1.14
CA ALA A 99 -11.79 -11.12 -1.51
C ALA A 99 -12.52 -10.51 -2.71
N VAL A 100 -12.61 -9.18 -2.73
CA VAL A 100 -12.94 -8.43 -3.95
C VAL A 100 -11.63 -7.98 -4.59
N ALA A 101 -11.38 -8.40 -5.84
CA ALA A 101 -10.29 -7.85 -6.63
C ALA A 101 -10.75 -6.55 -7.28
N VAL A 102 -10.07 -5.44 -6.99
CA VAL A 102 -10.31 -4.15 -7.63
C VAL A 102 -9.19 -3.88 -8.62
N VAL A 103 -9.56 -3.87 -9.90
CA VAL A 103 -8.67 -3.68 -11.04
C VAL A 103 -8.75 -2.22 -11.45
N ALA A 104 -7.77 -1.42 -11.04
CA ALA A 104 -7.66 0.01 -11.31
C ALA A 104 -6.76 0.23 -12.52
N THR A 105 -7.33 0.31 -13.72
CA THR A 105 -6.55 0.43 -14.95
C THR A 105 -7.30 1.28 -15.98
N PRO A 106 -6.57 1.91 -16.92
CA PRO A 106 -7.18 2.66 -18.00
C PRO A 106 -7.88 1.78 -19.08
N GLY A 107 -8.06 0.46 -18.92
CA GLY A 107 -8.67 -0.38 -19.94
C GLY A 107 -9.21 -1.76 -19.50
N GLY A 108 -9.99 -2.40 -20.37
CA GLY A 108 -10.69 -3.66 -20.07
C GLY A 108 -9.84 -4.93 -20.12
N GLN A 109 -8.70 -4.93 -20.82
CA GLN A 109 -7.86 -6.12 -21.06
C GLN A 109 -7.42 -6.78 -19.75
N CYS A 110 -6.97 -5.95 -18.80
CA CYS A 110 -6.52 -6.41 -17.50
C CYS A 110 -7.59 -7.19 -16.73
N ALA A 111 -8.83 -6.71 -16.80
CA ALA A 111 -9.95 -7.37 -16.14
C ALA A 111 -10.26 -8.73 -16.77
N THR A 112 -10.07 -8.88 -18.08
CA THR A 112 -10.22 -10.17 -18.79
C THR A 112 -9.17 -11.17 -18.33
N GLU A 113 -7.92 -10.76 -18.22
CA GLU A 113 -6.81 -11.62 -17.78
C GLU A 113 -6.99 -12.06 -16.32
N VAL A 114 -7.38 -11.14 -15.43
CA VAL A 114 -7.70 -11.43 -14.03
C VAL A 114 -8.87 -12.42 -13.91
N ARG A 115 -9.93 -12.26 -14.74
CA ARG A 115 -11.03 -13.26 -14.81
C ARG A 115 -10.53 -14.63 -15.25
N GLY A 116 -9.62 -14.67 -16.23
CA GLY A 116 -8.99 -15.89 -16.72
C GLY A 116 -8.27 -16.69 -15.64
N GLN A 117 -7.78 -16.03 -14.59
CA GLN A 117 -7.15 -16.68 -13.42
C GLN A 117 -8.16 -17.24 -12.39
N GLY A 118 -9.47 -17.22 -12.68
CA GLY A 118 -10.50 -17.79 -11.81
C GLY A 118 -11.01 -16.83 -10.72
N VAL A 119 -10.62 -15.55 -10.75
CA VAL A 119 -11.12 -14.54 -9.81
C VAL A 119 -12.59 -14.21 -10.13
N ARG A 120 -13.48 -14.48 -9.17
CA ARG A 120 -14.94 -14.36 -9.37
C ARG A 120 -15.50 -12.98 -9.03
N ARG A 121 -14.94 -12.32 -8.02
CA ARG A 121 -15.41 -11.02 -7.52
C ARG A 121 -14.46 -9.93 -7.98
N ILE A 122 -14.76 -9.30 -9.11
CA ILE A 122 -13.92 -8.27 -9.70
C ILE A 122 -14.71 -6.98 -9.88
N GLN A 123 -14.15 -5.88 -9.39
CA GLN A 123 -14.55 -4.54 -9.75
C GLN A 123 -13.49 -3.93 -10.66
N VAL A 124 -13.90 -3.36 -11.79
CA VAL A 124 -13.00 -2.62 -12.69
C VAL A 124 -13.25 -1.14 -12.49
N LEU A 125 -12.18 -0.37 -12.33
CA LEU A 125 -12.23 1.08 -12.17
C LEU A 125 -11.33 1.75 -13.22
N GLY A 126 -11.93 2.63 -14.03
CA GLY A 126 -11.19 3.57 -14.87
C GLY A 126 -10.79 4.82 -14.10
N MET A 127 -10.14 5.77 -14.78
CA MET A 127 -9.72 7.04 -14.21
C MET A 127 -10.88 7.77 -13.53
N TRP A 128 -10.68 8.26 -12.30
CA TRP A 128 -11.68 8.89 -11.44
C TRP A 128 -12.84 7.98 -10.98
N GLY A 129 -12.88 6.74 -11.44
CA GLY A 129 -13.78 5.71 -10.95
C GLY A 129 -13.51 5.41 -9.48
N ALA A 130 -14.58 5.09 -8.75
CA ALA A 130 -14.48 4.77 -7.34
C ALA A 130 -15.24 3.50 -6.97
N TYR A 131 -14.71 2.81 -5.97
CA TYR A 131 -15.35 1.64 -5.35
C TYR A 131 -15.31 1.79 -3.84
N THR A 132 -16.38 1.39 -3.15
CA THR A 132 -16.41 1.39 -1.69
C THR A 132 -16.67 -0.01 -1.19
N LEU A 133 -15.77 -0.53 -0.36
CA LEU A 133 -15.98 -1.73 0.42
C LEU A 133 -16.32 -1.32 1.86
N LYS A 134 -17.40 -1.89 2.40
CA LYS A 134 -17.76 -1.76 3.82
C LYS A 134 -17.65 -3.14 4.46
N LEU A 135 -16.95 -3.23 5.59
CA LEU A 135 -16.79 -4.46 6.34
C LEU A 135 -16.78 -4.18 7.84
N GLY A 136 -17.72 -4.77 8.58
CA GLY A 136 -17.87 -4.53 10.01
C GLY A 136 -18.06 -3.04 10.32
N ALA A 137 -17.18 -2.49 11.15
CA ALA A 137 -17.20 -1.08 11.53
C ALA A 137 -16.40 -0.16 10.57
N GLY A 138 -15.64 -0.73 9.63
CA GLY A 138 -14.76 0.00 8.72
C GLY A 138 -15.29 0.09 7.29
N ALA A 139 -14.85 1.11 6.58
CA ALA A 139 -15.07 1.29 5.16
C ALA A 139 -13.77 1.79 4.50
N VAL A 140 -13.54 1.35 3.26
CA VAL A 140 -12.51 1.91 2.39
C VAL A 140 -13.16 2.33 1.07
N ARG A 141 -12.93 3.57 0.66
CA ARG A 141 -13.27 4.05 -0.68
C ARG A 141 -11.98 4.20 -1.50
N LEU A 142 -11.90 3.45 -2.58
CA LEU A 142 -10.84 3.52 -3.56
C LEU A 142 -11.24 4.52 -4.64
N THR A 143 -10.37 5.46 -4.98
CA THR A 143 -10.56 6.39 -6.11
C THR A 143 -9.35 6.36 -7.01
N VAL A 144 -9.53 5.97 -8.28
CA VAL A 144 -8.45 5.95 -9.27
C VAL A 144 -8.16 7.38 -9.72
N MET A 145 -6.90 7.72 -9.88
CA MET A 145 -6.45 9.06 -10.26
C MET A 145 -5.13 9.00 -11.06
N PRO A 146 -4.76 10.08 -11.75
CA PRO A 146 -3.53 10.12 -12.51
C PRO A 146 -2.34 9.80 -11.61
N ALA A 147 -1.40 9.02 -12.15
CA ALA A 147 -0.14 8.75 -11.48
C ALA A 147 0.65 10.05 -11.22
N MET A 148 1.55 9.95 -10.26
CA MET A 148 2.45 11.01 -9.89
C MET A 148 3.85 10.59 -10.37
N MET A 149 4.51 11.45 -11.15
CA MET A 149 5.81 11.19 -11.77
C MET A 149 6.78 12.33 -11.44
N ALA A 150 8.08 12.02 -11.47
CA ALA A 150 9.21 12.94 -11.27
C ALA A 150 9.05 14.29 -12.00
N ASP A 151 8.60 14.22 -13.26
CA ASP A 151 8.64 15.34 -14.19
C ASP A 151 7.26 15.98 -14.46
N GLY A 152 6.29 15.73 -13.57
CA GLY A 152 4.93 16.25 -13.69
C GLY A 152 4.05 15.52 -14.73
N PRO A 153 2.78 15.93 -14.90
CA PRO A 153 1.84 15.29 -15.83
C PRO A 153 2.23 15.45 -17.32
N GLU A 154 3.21 16.30 -17.64
CA GLU A 154 3.60 16.64 -19.02
C GLU A 154 4.79 15.83 -19.56
N ALA A 155 5.41 14.96 -18.77
CA ALA A 155 6.53 14.13 -19.20
C ALA A 155 6.10 12.89 -20.02
N GLY A 156 5.32 13.14 -21.08
CA GLY A 156 5.60 12.64 -22.43
C GLY A 156 5.78 11.15 -22.71
N ALA A 157 5.49 10.25 -21.77
CA ALA A 157 5.60 8.82 -21.99
C ALA A 157 4.26 8.13 -21.70
N PRO A 158 3.34 8.04 -22.68
CA PRO A 158 2.05 7.37 -22.52
C PRO A 158 2.18 5.91 -22.03
N ASP A 159 3.32 5.26 -22.30
CA ASP A 159 3.63 3.91 -21.84
C ASP A 159 4.30 3.83 -20.45
N LEU A 160 4.89 4.93 -19.94
CA LEU A 160 5.53 4.98 -18.60
C LEU A 160 4.61 5.55 -17.51
N ALA A 161 3.44 6.09 -17.86
CA ALA A 161 2.34 6.29 -16.92
C ALA A 161 1.64 4.95 -16.53
N ALA A 162 2.40 3.86 -16.44
CA ALA A 162 1.93 2.48 -16.56
C ALA A 162 1.01 2.01 -15.42
N VAL A 163 1.03 2.68 -14.27
CA VAL A 163 0.25 2.30 -13.09
C VAL A 163 -0.47 3.53 -12.54
N PRO A 164 -1.82 3.58 -12.52
CA PRO A 164 -2.55 4.73 -12.01
C PRO A 164 -2.36 4.88 -10.50
N GLY A 165 -2.49 6.12 -10.03
CA GLY A 165 -2.59 6.40 -8.60
C GLY A 165 -3.95 5.96 -8.07
N VAL A 166 -4.01 5.54 -6.81
CA VAL A 166 -5.27 5.23 -6.14
C VAL A 166 -5.27 5.83 -4.75
N MET A 167 -6.26 6.67 -4.45
CA MET A 167 -6.52 7.11 -3.09
C MET A 167 -7.40 6.10 -2.37
N MET A 168 -6.95 5.68 -1.20
CA MET A 168 -7.69 4.82 -0.28
C MET A 168 -8.16 5.66 0.89
N ASP A 169 -9.44 6.04 0.86
CA ASP A 169 -10.10 6.79 1.92
C ASP A 169 -10.70 5.80 2.93
N PHE A 170 -10.02 5.59 4.06
CA PHE A 170 -10.51 4.75 5.14
C PHE A 170 -11.35 5.57 6.11
N SER A 171 -12.45 4.98 6.58
CA SER A 171 -13.35 5.61 7.54
C SER A 171 -14.08 4.58 8.40
N ASP A 172 -14.43 4.95 9.63
CA ASP A 172 -15.31 4.14 10.49
C ASP A 172 -16.55 4.93 10.94
N SER A 173 -17.49 4.23 11.59
CA SER A 173 -18.72 4.82 12.10
C SER A 173 -18.52 5.79 13.27
N GLN A 174 -17.32 5.82 13.87
CA GLN A 174 -16.96 6.71 14.97
C GLN A 174 -16.28 7.99 14.46
N GLY A 175 -16.21 8.19 13.14
CA GLY A 175 -15.63 9.38 12.51
C GLY A 175 -14.11 9.34 12.39
N ALA A 176 -13.47 8.21 12.70
CA ALA A 176 -12.06 8.02 12.47
C ALA A 176 -11.83 7.84 10.97
N SER A 177 -10.92 8.63 10.37
CA SER A 177 -10.61 8.54 8.95
C SER A 177 -9.13 8.74 8.67
N TYR A 178 -8.61 8.11 7.63
CA TYR A 178 -7.27 8.40 7.14
C TYR A 178 -7.17 8.07 5.65
N ARG A 179 -6.26 8.74 4.95
CA ARG A 179 -6.14 8.68 3.50
C ARG A 179 -4.74 8.21 3.10
N ILE A 180 -4.67 7.07 2.42
CA ILE A 180 -3.42 6.54 1.87
C ILE A 180 -3.44 6.65 0.35
N TYR A 181 -2.46 7.34 -0.20
CA TYR A 181 -2.21 7.34 -1.64
C TYR A 181 -1.35 6.14 -2.03
N ALA A 182 -1.85 5.26 -2.88
CA ALA A 182 -1.04 4.23 -3.54
C ALA A 182 -0.53 4.79 -4.88
N GLY A 183 0.79 4.98 -5.00
CA GLY A 183 1.48 5.41 -6.23
C GLY A 183 2.40 4.36 -6.86
N GLY A 184 2.82 4.60 -8.10
CA GLY A 184 3.84 3.80 -8.80
C GLY A 184 5.26 4.19 -8.39
N GLU A 185 6.21 4.04 -9.32
CA GLU A 185 7.58 4.56 -9.14
C GLU A 185 7.56 6.05 -8.86
N THR A 186 8.28 6.49 -7.84
CA THR A 186 8.25 7.88 -7.36
C THR A 186 9.58 8.29 -6.75
N ASP A 187 10.13 9.40 -7.25
CA ASP A 187 11.33 10.02 -6.70
C ASP A 187 11.03 10.93 -5.49
N GLY A 188 12.08 11.44 -4.85
CA GLY A 188 11.96 12.28 -3.65
C GLY A 188 11.19 13.60 -3.87
N PRO A 189 11.51 14.41 -4.89
CA PRO A 189 10.79 15.66 -5.18
C PRO A 189 9.30 15.43 -5.44
N ALA A 190 8.97 14.43 -6.25
CA ALA A 190 7.61 14.15 -6.63
C ALA A 190 6.82 13.60 -5.42
N LEU A 191 7.44 12.73 -4.60
CA LEU A 191 6.86 12.30 -3.33
C LEU A 191 6.52 13.51 -2.47
N ALA A 192 7.48 14.41 -2.24
CA ALA A 192 7.30 15.58 -1.39
C ALA A 192 6.14 16.48 -1.83
N ALA A 193 5.83 16.53 -3.12
CA ALA A 193 4.75 17.32 -3.70
C ALA A 193 3.34 16.69 -3.56
N LEU A 194 3.22 15.43 -3.14
CA LEU A 194 1.94 14.72 -3.04
C LEU A 194 0.87 15.47 -2.24
N PRO A 195 1.14 16.07 -1.06
CA PRO A 195 0.10 16.74 -0.29
C PRO A 195 -0.45 17.99 -0.97
N ALA A 196 0.32 18.62 -1.86
CA ALA A 196 -0.13 19.76 -2.66
C ALA A 196 -1.05 19.29 -3.81
N ARG A 197 -0.71 18.19 -4.47
CA ARG A 197 -1.48 17.63 -5.60
C ARG A 197 -2.73 16.87 -5.15
N PHE A 198 -2.66 16.18 -4.03
CA PHE A 198 -3.76 15.43 -3.43
C PHE A 198 -3.99 15.90 -1.98
N PRO A 199 -4.66 17.06 -1.81
CA PRO A 199 -4.94 17.61 -0.49
C PRO A 199 -5.66 16.58 0.39
N GLY A 200 -5.11 16.39 1.59
CA GLY A 200 -5.67 15.48 2.59
C GLY A 200 -5.08 14.07 2.60
N ALA A 201 -4.18 13.71 1.68
CA ALA A 201 -3.36 12.51 1.86
C ALA A 201 -2.64 12.59 3.22
N ASP A 202 -2.70 11.52 4.01
CA ASP A 202 -1.99 11.39 5.29
C ASP A 202 -0.71 10.57 5.12
N MET A 203 -0.76 9.57 4.24
CA MET A 203 0.34 8.67 3.92
C MET A 203 0.38 8.35 2.43
N ALA A 204 1.48 7.77 1.99
CA ALA A 204 1.62 7.18 0.68
C ALA A 204 2.34 5.84 0.73
N ILE A 205 1.90 4.92 -0.12
CA ILE A 205 2.60 3.68 -0.46
C ILE A 205 3.02 3.86 -1.92
N VAL A 206 4.31 4.10 -2.16
CA VAL A 206 4.87 4.28 -3.50
C VAL A 206 5.89 3.18 -3.79
N ARG A 207 6.42 3.13 -5.01
CA ARG A 207 7.55 2.26 -5.33
C ARG A 207 8.82 3.07 -5.54
N ARG A 208 9.94 2.48 -5.17
CA ARG A 208 11.28 2.92 -5.56
C ARG A 208 12.10 1.70 -5.95
N ASP A 209 12.63 1.73 -7.16
CA ASP A 209 13.44 0.64 -7.71
C ASP A 209 12.68 -0.70 -7.64
N GLY A 210 11.36 -0.65 -7.83
CA GLY A 210 10.48 -1.80 -7.72
C GLY A 210 10.10 -2.22 -6.31
N ALA A 211 10.63 -1.64 -5.24
CA ALA A 211 10.27 -1.97 -3.86
C ALA A 211 9.23 -0.99 -3.27
N PRO A 212 8.25 -1.44 -2.47
CA PRO A 212 7.30 -0.57 -1.81
C PRO A 212 8.01 0.28 -0.73
N VAL A 213 7.68 1.56 -0.69
CA VAL A 213 8.16 2.53 0.29
C VAL A 213 6.94 3.18 0.95
N LEU A 214 6.96 3.22 2.28
CA LEU A 214 5.95 3.95 3.07
C LEU A 214 6.42 5.38 3.30
N ALA A 215 5.51 6.31 3.07
CA ALA A 215 5.73 7.73 3.33
C ALA A 215 4.56 8.32 4.11
N ALA A 216 4.83 9.39 4.84
CA ALA A 216 3.91 10.06 5.72
C ALA A 216 4.00 11.57 5.54
N VAL A 217 2.88 12.26 5.80
CA VAL A 217 2.91 13.72 5.78
C VAL A 217 3.66 14.26 6.99
N GLU A 218 4.68 15.06 6.70
CA GLU A 218 5.32 15.97 7.64
C GLU A 218 4.66 17.36 7.47
N ALA A 219 4.04 17.86 8.53
CA ALA A 219 3.56 19.23 8.58
C ALA A 219 4.66 20.13 9.18
N ARG A 220 5.02 21.18 8.45
CA ARG A 220 6.08 22.11 8.83
C ARG A 220 5.51 23.31 9.58
N ARG A 221 6.40 24.03 10.29
CA ARG A 221 6.04 25.23 11.07
C ARG A 221 5.45 26.37 10.24
N ASP A 222 5.81 26.46 8.97
CA ASP A 222 5.29 27.43 8.00
C ASP A 222 3.90 27.04 7.44
N GLY A 223 3.31 25.94 7.91
CA GLY A 223 2.02 25.42 7.44
C GLY A 223 2.12 24.61 6.15
N SER A 224 3.29 24.54 5.50
CA SER A 224 3.51 23.67 4.36
C SER A 224 3.46 22.20 4.79
N ARG A 225 3.03 21.35 3.86
CA ARG A 225 2.92 19.90 4.06
C ARG A 225 3.74 19.22 2.98
N VAL A 226 4.65 18.35 3.39
CA VAL A 226 5.45 17.53 2.47
C VAL A 226 5.29 16.07 2.85
N MET A 227 5.30 15.18 1.86
CA MET A 227 5.36 13.74 2.12
C MET A 227 6.83 13.33 2.27
N ARG A 228 7.15 12.55 3.30
CA ARG A 228 8.48 12.01 3.52
C ARG A 228 8.44 10.54 3.85
N GLU A 229 9.47 9.84 3.42
CA GLU A 229 9.60 8.42 3.70
C GLU A 229 9.73 8.19 5.19
N VAL A 230 9.03 7.17 5.66
CA VAL A 230 9.20 6.63 6.99
C VAL A 230 10.36 5.66 6.88
N ALA A 231 11.55 5.95 7.44
CA ALA A 231 12.56 4.88 7.46
C ALA A 231 12.08 3.79 8.41
N LEU A 232 11.99 2.59 7.87
CA LEU A 232 11.51 1.41 8.57
C LEU A 232 12.68 0.70 9.27
N ASN A 233 13.60 1.46 9.86
CA ASN A 233 14.75 0.90 10.53
C ASN A 233 14.38 0.61 12.00
N PRO A 234 14.34 -0.66 12.46
CA PRO A 234 13.82 -1.02 13.79
C PRO A 234 14.56 -0.39 14.97
N GLU A 235 15.77 0.12 14.74
CA GLU A 235 16.67 0.61 15.79
C GLU A 235 16.90 2.15 15.76
N ASP A 236 16.19 2.91 14.93
CA ASP A 236 16.44 4.35 14.79
C ASP A 236 15.62 5.20 15.80
N PRO A 237 16.25 5.82 16.82
CA PRO A 237 15.57 6.68 17.80
C PRO A 237 15.13 8.05 17.24
N ALA A 238 15.37 8.36 15.95
CA ALA A 238 15.00 9.65 15.34
C ALA A 238 13.50 9.78 14.98
N TYR A 239 12.68 8.74 15.16
CA TYR A 239 11.29 8.72 14.71
C TYR A 239 10.29 9.21 15.78
N GLY A 240 10.20 10.54 15.90
CA GLY A 240 9.06 11.22 16.52
C GLY A 240 8.40 12.15 15.51
N ILE A 241 7.35 11.71 14.81
CA ILE A 241 6.51 12.62 14.01
C ILE A 241 5.73 13.50 14.99
N VAL A 242 6.14 14.76 15.08
CA VAL A 242 5.66 15.73 16.05
C VAL A 242 4.20 16.12 15.77
N ALA A 243 3.38 16.14 16.82
CA ALA A 243 2.03 16.64 16.80
C ALA A 243 1.99 18.12 16.39
N VAL A 244 1.40 18.42 15.23
CA VAL A 244 1.04 19.81 14.89
C VAL A 244 -0.30 20.13 15.54
N LYS A 245 -0.23 20.85 16.67
CA LYS A 245 -1.39 21.45 17.33
C LYS A 245 -1.89 22.61 16.45
N ARG A 246 -3.10 22.48 15.90
CA ARG A 246 -3.79 23.62 15.28
C ARG A 246 -4.26 24.57 16.38
N ARG A 247 -4.01 25.87 16.20
CA ARG A 247 -4.81 26.93 16.83
C ARG A 247 -6.02 27.20 15.96
#